data_AF-A0A1Q7IDU6-F1
#
_entry.id   AF-A0A1Q7IDU6-F1
#
_cell.length_a   1.000
_cell.length_b   1.000
_cell.length_c   1.000
_cell.angle_alpha   90.00
_cell.angle_beta   90.00
_cell.angle_gamma   90.00
#
_symmetry.space_group_name_H-M   'P 1'
#
loop_
_entity.id
_entity.type
_entity.pdbx_description
1 polymer ?
#
loop_
_entity_poly.entity_id
_entity_poly.type
_entity_poly.pdbx_seq_one_letter_code
_entity_poly.pdbx_strand_id
1 'polypeptide(L)'
;MLRPWKIGSGALLLVAAQAPARLTGNWQAKAGDEIRHIMVRSDSSAQFGEEVARWRVVGDSLWITLGDGVWQVYGMKLAKDKLTISGGDLEKPVTLQRVGPPSARPDTLTIPEAPPVNARAW
;
A
#
# COMPACT_ATOMS: atom_id res chain seq x y z
N MET A 1 45.00 29.56 19.41
CA MET A 1 43.77 30.11 18.82
C MET A 1 43.25 29.12 17.79
N LEU A 2 42.09 28.51 18.05
CA LEU A 2 41.37 27.58 17.16
C LEU A 2 40.61 28.37 16.09
N ARG A 3 40.62 27.91 14.81
CA ARG A 3 39.38 27.79 14.00
C ARG A 3 39.50 26.64 12.98
N PRO A 4 38.51 25.72 12.94
CA PRO A 4 38.55 24.48 12.17
C PRO A 4 38.02 24.61 10.73
N TRP A 5 38.48 23.66 9.91
CA TRP A 5 38.06 23.32 8.56
C TRP A 5 36.54 23.01 8.49
N LYS A 6 35.83 23.54 7.49
CA LYS A 6 34.45 23.16 7.16
C LYS A 6 34.44 22.18 5.97
N ILE A 7 34.18 20.89 6.23
CA ILE A 7 33.68 19.97 5.22
C ILE A 7 32.17 20.23 5.11
N GLY A 8 31.73 20.83 4.01
CA GLY A 8 30.31 20.88 3.66
C GLY A 8 29.92 19.63 2.88
N SER A 9 29.72 18.51 3.57
CA SER A 9 29.12 17.31 2.96
C SER A 9 27.61 17.52 2.82
N GLY A 10 27.18 18.09 1.70
CA GLY A 10 25.77 18.13 1.30
C GLY A 10 25.37 16.85 0.56
N ALA A 11 25.29 15.71 1.26
CA ALA A 11 24.64 14.53 0.72
C ALA A 11 23.13 14.66 0.98
N LEU A 12 22.38 15.04 -0.05
CA LEU A 12 20.93 14.91 -0.08
C LEU A 12 20.58 13.41 0.11
N LEU A 13 20.08 13.07 1.29
CA LEU A 13 19.50 11.77 1.57
C LEU A 13 18.20 11.64 0.76
N LEU A 14 18.25 10.98 -0.38
CA LEU A 14 17.07 10.38 -1.02
C LEU A 14 16.59 9.25 -0.11
N VAL A 15 15.72 9.58 0.87
CA VAL A 15 15.05 8.56 1.68
C VAL A 15 14.18 7.72 0.74
N ALA A 16 14.42 6.40 0.76
CA ALA A 16 13.74 5.43 -0.09
C ALA A 16 12.24 5.31 0.23
N ALA A 17 11.42 6.20 -0.32
CA ALA A 17 9.96 6.09 -0.35
C ALA A 17 9.45 5.29 -1.57
N GLN A 18 10.25 4.36 -2.09
CA GLN A 18 9.97 3.75 -3.39
C GLN A 18 8.88 2.67 -3.32
N ALA A 19 8.77 1.89 -2.25
CA ALA A 19 7.77 0.83 -2.13
C ALA A 19 6.31 1.34 -2.15
N PRO A 20 5.91 2.34 -1.33
CA PRO A 20 4.54 2.85 -1.36
C PRO A 20 4.21 3.51 -2.71
N ALA A 21 5.15 4.28 -3.29
CA ALA A 21 4.97 4.86 -4.62
C ALA A 21 4.77 3.79 -5.71
N ARG A 22 5.53 2.69 -5.65
CA ARG A 22 5.40 1.57 -6.60
C ARG A 22 4.11 0.79 -6.43
N LEU A 23 3.50 0.76 -5.24
CA LEU A 23 2.23 0.05 -5.04
C LEU A 23 1.04 0.79 -5.69
N THR A 24 1.08 2.12 -5.73
CA THR A 24 -0.02 2.94 -6.28
C THR A 24 -0.36 2.59 -7.73
N GLY A 25 -1.64 2.48 -8.07
CA GLY A 25 -2.10 2.06 -9.39
C GLY A 25 -3.55 1.62 -9.43
N ASN A 26 -4.07 1.47 -10.65
CA ASN A 26 -5.28 0.70 -10.90
C ASN A 26 -4.87 -0.76 -11.13
N TRP A 27 -5.39 -1.65 -10.30
CA TRP A 27 -5.09 -3.07 -10.29
C TRP A 27 -6.34 -3.88 -10.62
N GLN A 28 -6.15 -5.04 -11.21
CA GLN A 28 -7.21 -6.03 -11.44
C GLN A 28 -6.87 -7.33 -10.75
N ALA A 29 -7.82 -7.86 -9.98
CA ALA A 29 -7.79 -9.21 -9.44
C ALA A 29 -8.82 -10.08 -10.19
N LYS A 30 -8.42 -11.29 -10.57
CA LYS A 30 -9.35 -12.29 -11.11
C LYS A 30 -9.92 -13.13 -9.96
N ALA A 31 -11.25 -13.15 -9.82
CA ALA A 31 -11.98 -13.93 -8.84
C ALA A 31 -13.00 -14.82 -9.58
N GLY A 32 -12.58 -16.02 -9.95
CA GLY A 32 -13.38 -16.86 -10.85
C GLY A 32 -13.53 -16.20 -12.22
N ASP A 33 -14.78 -15.97 -12.65
CA ASP A 33 -15.12 -15.28 -13.90
C ASP A 33 -15.23 -13.75 -13.74
N GLU A 34 -15.15 -13.23 -12.50
CA GLU A 34 -15.20 -11.81 -12.22
C GLU A 34 -13.81 -11.16 -12.26
N ILE A 35 -13.75 -9.94 -12.82
CA ILE A 35 -12.60 -9.05 -12.71
C ILE A 35 -12.96 -7.95 -11.73
N ARG A 36 -12.23 -7.87 -10.61
CA ARG A 36 -12.37 -6.79 -9.63
C ARG A 36 -11.30 -5.73 -9.84
N HIS A 37 -11.73 -4.49 -9.98
CA HIS A 37 -10.84 -3.34 -10.01
C HIS A 37 -10.53 -2.85 -8.60
N ILE A 38 -9.24 -2.64 -8.34
CA ILE A 38 -8.70 -2.20 -7.06
C ILE A 38 -7.86 -0.96 -7.32
N MET A 39 -8.35 0.18 -6.83
CA MET A 39 -7.68 1.46 -6.96
C MET A 39 -6.80 1.70 -5.74
N VAL A 40 -5.48 1.72 -5.89
CA VAL A 40 -4.53 1.98 -4.79
C VAL A 40 -3.89 3.34 -4.99
N ARG A 41 -4.10 4.27 -4.05
CA ARG A 41 -3.70 5.68 -4.18
C ARG A 41 -2.61 6.05 -3.17
N SER A 42 -1.83 7.10 -3.48
CA SER A 42 -0.68 7.55 -2.67
C SER A 42 -1.04 8.15 -1.31
N ASP A 43 -2.31 8.48 -1.09
CA ASP A 43 -2.87 9.01 0.15
C ASP A 43 -3.20 7.92 1.19
N SER A 44 -2.66 6.71 1.00
CA SER A 44 -2.94 5.52 1.80
C SER A 44 -4.39 5.04 1.73
N SER A 45 -5.16 5.44 0.71
CA SER A 45 -6.47 4.85 0.41
C SER A 45 -6.36 3.75 -0.65
N ALA A 46 -7.16 2.70 -0.48
CA ALA A 46 -7.46 1.75 -1.53
C ALA A 46 -8.98 1.63 -1.68
N GLN A 47 -9.47 1.34 -2.88
CA GLN A 47 -10.90 1.19 -3.14
C GLN A 47 -11.12 -0.04 -4.03
N PHE A 48 -12.12 -0.84 -3.69
CA PHE A 48 -12.52 -2.01 -4.46
C PHE A 48 -14.05 -2.10 -4.48
N GLY A 49 -14.64 -1.85 -5.66
CA GLY A 49 -16.07 -1.56 -5.73
C GLY A 49 -16.42 -0.31 -4.90
N GLU A 50 -17.38 -0.46 -3.98
CA GLU A 50 -17.84 0.61 -3.09
C GLU A 50 -17.04 0.69 -1.78
N GLU A 51 -16.27 -0.34 -1.46
CA GLU A 51 -15.50 -0.39 -0.21
C GLU A 51 -14.22 0.42 -0.30
N VAL A 52 -13.92 1.14 0.78
CA VAL A 52 -12.70 1.94 0.93
C VAL A 52 -11.89 1.38 2.08
N ALA A 53 -10.63 1.08 1.80
CA ALA A 53 -9.67 0.64 2.78
C ALA A 53 -8.61 1.71 3.03
N ARG A 54 -7.99 1.64 4.21
CA ARG A 54 -6.68 2.24 4.45
C ARG A 54 -5.60 1.18 4.29
N TRP A 55 -4.47 1.55 3.68
CA TRP A 55 -3.33 0.66 3.52
C TRP A 55 -2.00 1.28 3.97
N ARG A 56 -1.06 0.42 4.32
CA ARG A 56 0.36 0.76 4.46
C ARG A 56 1.25 -0.43 4.13
N VAL A 57 2.48 -0.15 3.71
CA VAL A 57 3.52 -1.16 3.50
C VAL A 57 4.46 -1.15 4.70
N VAL A 58 4.74 -2.32 5.28
CA VAL A 58 5.68 -2.51 6.39
C VAL A 58 6.58 -3.71 6.06
N GLY A 59 7.84 -3.44 5.73
CA GLY A 59 8.73 -4.47 5.18
C GLY A 59 8.14 -5.07 3.90
N ASP A 60 8.06 -6.40 3.85
CA ASP A 60 7.43 -7.15 2.77
C ASP A 60 5.95 -7.45 3.02
N SER A 61 5.29 -6.69 3.90
CA SER A 61 3.87 -6.87 4.22
C SER A 61 3.02 -5.69 3.79
N LEU A 62 1.83 -6.00 3.28
CA LEU A 62 0.75 -5.05 3.02
C LEU A 62 -0.27 -5.15 4.15
N TRP A 63 -0.49 -4.06 4.86
CA TRP A 63 -1.48 -4.00 5.92
C TRP A 63 -2.68 -3.22 5.43
N ILE A 64 -3.87 -3.76 5.68
CA ILE A 64 -5.15 -3.22 5.19
C ILE A 64 -6.13 -3.17 6.36
N THR A 65 -6.97 -2.15 6.41
CA THR A 65 -8.16 -2.12 7.28
C THR A 65 -9.33 -1.54 6.51
N LEU A 66 -10.53 -2.02 6.82
CA LEU A 66 -11.80 -1.47 6.33
C LEU A 66 -12.48 -0.55 7.35
N GLY A 67 -11.78 -0.22 8.46
CA GLY A 67 -12.33 0.61 9.53
C GLY A 67 -12.93 -0.18 10.70
N ASP A 68 -12.66 -1.47 10.76
CA ASP A 68 -13.01 -2.39 11.85
C ASP A 68 -12.09 -2.25 13.10
N GLY A 69 -11.10 -1.36 13.04
CA GLY A 69 -10.19 -1.09 14.15
C GLY A 69 -9.02 -2.08 14.25
N VAL A 70 -8.82 -2.94 13.27
CA VAL A 70 -7.67 -3.86 13.20
C VAL A 70 -6.98 -3.82 11.84
N TRP A 71 -5.69 -4.15 11.83
CA TRP A 71 -4.94 -4.40 10.60
C TRP A 71 -5.04 -5.87 10.20
N GLN A 72 -5.55 -6.12 9.00
CA GLN A 72 -5.31 -7.36 8.27
C GLN A 72 -3.92 -7.29 7.63
N VAL A 73 -3.09 -8.30 7.89
CA VAL A 73 -1.69 -8.31 7.45
C VAL A 73 -1.48 -9.39 6.39
N TYR A 74 -1.04 -8.95 5.21
CA TYR A 74 -0.71 -9.84 4.09
C TYR A 74 0.78 -9.79 3.79
N GLY A 75 1.36 -10.93 3.43
CA GLY A 75 2.65 -10.96 2.73
C GLY A 75 2.50 -10.36 1.33
N MET A 76 3.51 -9.63 0.86
CA MET A 76 3.49 -8.88 -0.39
C MET A 76 4.73 -9.16 -1.24
N LYS A 77 4.52 -9.45 -2.52
CA LYS A 77 5.57 -9.43 -3.56
C LYS A 77 5.15 -8.49 -4.67
N LEU A 78 5.92 -7.41 -4.86
CA LEU A 78 5.63 -6.37 -5.85
C LEU A 78 6.67 -6.40 -6.97
N ALA A 79 6.21 -6.67 -8.18
CA ALA A 79 6.91 -6.39 -9.44
C ALA A 79 6.32 -5.15 -10.11
N LYS A 80 6.84 -4.76 -11.28
CA LYS A 80 6.45 -3.53 -11.99
C LYS A 80 4.93 -3.42 -12.16
N ASP A 81 4.33 -4.46 -12.72
CA ASP A 81 2.92 -4.53 -13.11
C ASP A 81 2.18 -5.72 -12.48
N LYS A 82 2.84 -6.47 -11.59
CA LYS A 82 2.27 -7.63 -10.91
C LYS A 82 2.45 -7.49 -9.41
N LEU A 83 1.37 -7.67 -8.66
CA LEU A 83 1.35 -7.70 -7.21
C LEU A 83 0.82 -9.05 -6.77
N THR A 84 1.55 -9.77 -5.93
CA THR A 84 1.06 -10.99 -5.29
C THR A 84 0.92 -10.74 -3.79
N ILE A 85 -0.26 -11.02 -3.25
CA ILE A 85 -0.57 -10.99 -1.82
C ILE A 85 -0.85 -12.41 -1.31
N SER A 86 -0.50 -12.71 -0.06
CA SER A 86 -0.63 -14.05 0.52
C SER A 86 -0.77 -14.02 2.04
N GLY A 87 -1.34 -15.08 2.63
CA GLY A 87 -1.55 -15.18 4.08
C GLY A 87 -2.75 -14.38 4.55
N GLY A 88 -2.80 -14.04 5.84
CA GLY A 88 -3.97 -13.43 6.46
C GLY A 88 -5.20 -14.34 6.32
N ASP A 89 -6.30 -13.78 5.85
CA ASP A 89 -7.55 -14.49 5.58
C ASP A 89 -7.63 -15.14 4.18
N LEU A 90 -6.55 -15.11 3.38
CA LEU A 90 -6.54 -15.71 2.05
C LEU A 90 -6.23 -17.21 2.11
N GLU A 91 -7.14 -18.06 1.60
CA GLU A 91 -6.88 -19.51 1.44
C GLU A 91 -5.69 -19.81 0.52
N LYS A 92 -5.49 -18.97 -0.50
CA LYS A 92 -4.40 -19.07 -1.48
C LYS A 92 -3.90 -17.69 -1.90
N PRO A 93 -2.63 -17.55 -2.31
CA PRO A 93 -2.12 -16.28 -2.81
C PRO A 93 -2.96 -15.72 -3.97
N VAL A 94 -3.22 -14.43 -3.92
CA VAL A 94 -3.93 -13.69 -4.97
C VAL A 94 -2.92 -12.85 -5.75
N THR A 95 -3.04 -12.87 -7.07
CA THR A 95 -2.23 -12.04 -7.96
C THR A 95 -3.10 -10.99 -8.63
N LEU A 96 -2.63 -9.75 -8.57
CA LEU A 96 -3.22 -8.59 -9.22
C LEU A 96 -2.32 -8.14 -10.37
N GLN A 97 -2.95 -7.74 -11.47
CA GLN A 97 -2.30 -7.11 -12.63
C GLN A 97 -2.56 -5.61 -12.62
N ARG A 98 -1.51 -4.80 -12.79
CA ARG A 98 -1.64 -3.35 -12.93
C ARG A 98 -2.13 -3.05 -14.34
N VAL A 99 -3.19 -2.27 -14.43
CA VAL A 99 -3.81 -1.87 -15.70
C VAL A 99 -3.73 -0.37 -15.96
N GLY A 100 -3.21 0.42 -15.01
CA GLY A 100 -3.00 1.85 -15.23
C GLY A 100 -2.54 2.61 -13.99
N PRO A 101 -2.35 3.94 -14.13
CA PRO A 101 -2.12 4.82 -13.00
C PRO A 101 -3.36 4.89 -12.09
N PRO A 102 -3.20 5.31 -10.83
CA PRO A 102 -4.35 5.52 -9.97
C PRO A 102 -5.15 6.76 -10.40
N SER A 103 -6.48 6.71 -10.28
CA SER A 103 -7.33 7.90 -10.34
C SER A 103 -7.36 8.62 -9.00
N ALA A 104 -7.68 9.92 -9.00
CA ALA A 104 -7.90 10.67 -7.77
C ALA A 104 -9.01 10.03 -6.92
N ARG A 105 -8.89 10.15 -5.59
CA ARG A 105 -9.98 9.75 -4.69
C ARG A 105 -11.08 10.82 -4.78
N PRO A 106 -12.35 10.45 -5.00
CA PRO A 106 -13.45 11.37 -4.80
C PRO A 106 -13.47 11.88 -3.35
N ASP A 107 -13.77 13.17 -3.16
CA ASP A 107 -13.80 13.78 -1.82
C ASP A 107 -14.90 13.20 -0.93
N THR A 108 -15.92 12.56 -1.52
CA THR A 108 -16.99 11.85 -0.82
C THR A 108 -16.55 10.55 -0.17
N LEU A 109 -15.40 10.00 -0.55
CA LEU A 109 -14.87 8.77 0.04
C LEU A 109 -14.02 9.08 1.27
N THR A 110 -14.53 8.68 2.42
CA THR A 110 -13.81 8.74 3.70
C THR A 110 -12.81 7.59 3.78
N ILE A 111 -11.54 7.93 4.04
CA ILE A 111 -10.52 6.91 4.35
C ILE A 111 -10.74 6.43 5.78
N PRO A 112 -10.79 5.11 6.05
CA PRO A 112 -10.82 4.58 7.40
C PRO A 112 -9.69 5.13 8.28
N GLU A 113 -9.93 5.30 9.58
CA GLU A 113 -8.87 5.64 10.54
C GLU A 113 -7.82 4.52 10.59
N ALA A 114 -6.58 4.85 10.96
CA ALA A 114 -5.48 3.88 11.03
C ALA A 114 -5.52 3.20 12.40
N PRO A 115 -5.68 1.87 12.48
CA PRO A 115 -5.57 1.18 13.75
C PRO A 115 -4.20 1.36 14.41
N PRO A 116 -4.12 1.20 15.74
CA PRO A 116 -2.86 1.10 16.43
C PRO A 116 -1.97 0.00 15.84
N VAL A 117 -0.65 0.23 15.84
CA VAL A 117 0.31 -0.71 15.23
C VAL A 117 0.31 -2.08 15.92
N ASN A 118 -0.18 -2.22 17.15
CA ASN A 118 -0.32 -3.49 17.86
C ASN A 118 -1.68 -4.19 17.65
N ALA A 119 -2.66 -3.53 17.02
CA ALA A 119 -3.97 -4.09 16.73
C ALA A 119 -3.97 -4.79 15.37
N ARG A 120 -3.39 -6.00 15.29
CA ARG A 120 -3.30 -6.78 14.04
C ARG A 120 -3.88 -8.17 14.20
N ALA A 121 -4.60 -8.62 13.18
CA ALA A 121 -4.95 -10.01 12.98
C ALA A 121 -3.88 -10.70 12.11
N TRP A 122 -3.62 -11.97 12.40
CA TRP A 122 -2.57 -12.79 11.81
C TRP A 122 -3.17 -13.96 11.05
#